data_AF-A0A7K0D786-F1
#
_entry.id   AF-A0A7K0D786-F1
#
_cell.length_a   1.000
_cell.length_b   1.000
_cell.length_c   1.000
_cell.angle_alpha   90.00
_cell.angle_beta   90.00
_cell.angle_gamma   90.00
#
_symmetry.space_group_name_H-M   'P 1'
#
loop_
_entity.id
_entity.type
_entity.pdbx_description
1 polymer ?
#
loop_
_entity_poly.entity_id
_entity_poly.type
_entity_poly.pdbx_seq_one_letter_code
_entity_poly.pdbx_strand_id
1 'polypeptide(L)'
;MTTFPKQESVANKLITMRKSIGQLESLGPVNGVRLEGIPQIGLVAERILTLLHDLAFEINTQTAAAFLSDPPPTTTAAFRAAARAGVIDAALATRFTAADEPHHTRFQLSLDIDPADAAKIACDGLSAYGQYTEQVSCWIATRRDIGPWIEPTRAREHDGQRLSIREPAENAVAARTLGSTRARIAQE
;
A
#
# COMPACT_ATOMS: atom_id res chain seq x y z
N MET A 1 -7.45 -15.88 -15.22
CA MET A 1 -8.64 -15.73 -14.34
C MET A 1 -8.18 -14.97 -13.11
N THR A 2 -8.35 -13.66 -13.15
CA THR A 2 -8.03 -12.77 -12.03
C THR A 2 -9.17 -12.90 -11.03
N THR A 3 -8.97 -13.72 -9.99
CA THR A 3 -9.96 -13.88 -8.92
C THR A 3 -10.05 -12.54 -8.22
N PHE A 4 -11.09 -11.76 -8.54
CA PHE A 4 -11.34 -10.51 -7.85
C PHE A 4 -11.41 -10.80 -6.35
N PRO A 5 -10.81 -9.93 -5.53
CA PRO A 5 -10.98 -10.04 -4.09
C PRO A 5 -12.46 -10.17 -3.76
N LYS A 6 -12.86 -11.21 -3.02
CA LYS A 6 -14.25 -11.33 -2.55
C LYS A 6 -14.59 -10.02 -1.85
N GLN A 7 -15.43 -9.17 -2.45
CA GLN A 7 -15.77 -7.84 -1.94
C GLN A 7 -16.29 -7.91 -0.50
N GLU A 8 -16.93 -9.03 -0.15
CA GLU A 8 -17.35 -9.40 1.19
C GLU A 8 -16.20 -9.39 2.22
N SER A 9 -15.00 -9.81 1.82
CA SER A 9 -13.80 -9.79 2.68
C SER A 9 -13.33 -8.36 2.97
N VAL A 10 -13.36 -7.43 2.01
CA VAL A 10 -13.01 -6.02 2.25
C VAL A 10 -14.06 -5.34 3.13
N ALA A 11 -15.35 -5.58 2.85
CA ALA A 11 -16.45 -5.02 3.64
C ALA A 11 -16.39 -5.47 5.11
N ASN A 12 -16.13 -6.75 5.37
CA ASN A 12 -15.99 -7.28 6.72
C ASN A 12 -14.80 -6.64 7.46
N LYS A 13 -13.66 -6.47 6.79
CA LYS A 13 -12.49 -5.77 7.37
C LYS A 13 -12.82 -4.32 7.73
N LEU A 14 -13.54 -3.59 6.88
CA LEU A 14 -13.98 -2.22 7.18
C LEU A 14 -14.95 -2.14 8.36
N ILE A 15 -15.85 -3.13 8.51
CA ILE A 15 -16.71 -3.23 9.69
C ILE A 15 -15.84 -3.38 10.95
N THR A 16 -14.85 -4.27 10.91
CA THR A 16 -13.90 -4.45 12.03
C THR A 16 -13.14 -3.16 12.31
N MET A 17 -12.59 -2.48 11.30
CA MET A 17 -11.89 -1.20 11.49
C MET A 17 -12.76 -0.16 12.16
N ARG A 18 -14.01 0.04 11.72
CA ARG A 18 -14.94 0.99 12.35
C ARG A 18 -15.25 0.64 13.80
N LYS A 19 -15.44 -0.64 14.11
CA LYS A 19 -15.64 -1.08 15.50
C LYS A 19 -14.41 -0.78 16.36
N SER A 20 -13.22 -1.06 15.84
CA SER A 20 -11.95 -0.79 16.53
C SER A 20 -11.68 0.71 16.73
N ILE A 21 -12.04 1.55 15.75
CA ILE A 21 -12.02 3.02 15.89
C ILE A 21 -12.96 3.44 17.02
N GLY A 22 -14.20 2.95 17.04
CA GLY A 22 -15.14 3.26 18.13
C GLY A 22 -14.65 2.78 19.51
N GLN A 23 -13.93 1.65 19.56
CA GLN A 23 -13.27 1.19 20.79
C GLN A 23 -12.17 2.17 21.23
N LEU A 24 -11.33 2.64 20.30
CA LEU A 24 -10.28 3.62 20.58
C LEU A 24 -10.87 4.95 21.10
N GLU A 25 -11.96 5.42 20.50
CA GLU A 25 -12.70 6.60 20.98
C GLU A 25 -13.28 6.38 22.39
N SER A 26 -13.83 5.19 22.66
CA SER A 26 -14.42 4.85 23.95
C SER A 26 -13.40 4.74 25.10
N LEU A 27 -12.10 4.62 24.80
CA LEU A 27 -11.07 4.71 25.84
C LEU A 27 -11.10 6.08 26.53
N GLY A 28 -11.67 7.10 25.87
CA GLY A 28 -11.61 8.49 26.29
C GLY A 28 -10.25 9.11 25.96
N PRO A 29 -9.94 10.31 26.50
CA PRO A 29 -8.71 11.01 26.17
C PRO A 29 -7.46 10.17 26.47
N VAL A 30 -6.64 9.91 25.46
CA VAL A 30 -5.30 9.32 25.61
C VAL A 30 -4.33 10.50 25.69
N ASN A 31 -4.04 10.96 26.90
CA ASN A 31 -3.12 12.08 27.16
C ASN A 31 -2.03 11.67 28.15
N GLY A 32 -0.95 12.45 28.20
CA GLY A 32 0.25 12.11 28.99
C GLY A 32 -0.05 11.83 30.46
N VAL A 33 -0.82 12.73 31.12
CA VAL A 33 -1.22 12.58 32.54
C VAL A 33 -1.94 11.25 32.79
N ARG A 34 -2.83 10.86 31.88
CA ARG A 34 -3.60 9.63 32.04
C ARG A 34 -2.79 8.38 31.70
N LEU A 35 -1.84 8.48 30.77
CA LEU A 35 -0.91 7.40 30.46
C LEU A 35 0.07 7.15 31.60
N GLU A 36 0.55 8.20 32.28
CA GLU A 36 1.36 8.08 33.50
C GLU A 36 0.61 7.38 34.64
N GLY A 37 -0.66 7.74 34.84
CA GLY A 37 -1.49 7.16 35.88
C GLY A 37 -2.05 5.76 35.55
N ILE A 38 -2.28 5.46 34.27
CA ILE A 38 -2.90 4.21 33.79
C ILE A 38 -2.23 3.75 32.48
N PRO A 39 -1.01 3.17 32.55
CA PRO A 39 -0.25 2.75 31.36
C PRO A 39 -0.99 1.73 30.47
N GLN A 40 -1.95 0.98 31.04
CA GLN A 40 -2.77 0.01 30.33
C GLN A 40 -3.59 0.65 29.20
N ILE A 41 -3.94 1.94 29.30
CA ILE A 41 -4.63 2.65 28.23
C ILE A 41 -3.73 2.75 26.99
N GLY A 42 -2.43 2.99 27.19
CA GLY A 42 -1.43 3.01 26.11
C GLY A 42 -1.34 1.66 25.41
N LEU A 43 -1.27 0.56 26.18
CA LEU A 43 -1.23 -0.81 25.63
C LEU A 43 -2.47 -1.15 24.79
N VAL A 44 -3.65 -0.76 25.26
CA VAL A 44 -4.90 -1.01 24.52
C VAL A 44 -4.95 -0.16 23.25
N ALA A 45 -4.57 1.12 23.32
CA ALA A 45 -4.49 1.99 22.15
C ALA A 45 -3.49 1.47 21.10
N GLU A 46 -2.30 1.06 21.53
CA GLU A 46 -1.27 0.41 20.71
C GLU A 46 -1.82 -0.81 19.98
N ARG A 47 -2.51 -1.70 20.72
CA ARG A 47 -3.04 -2.93 20.13
C ARG A 47 -4.11 -2.63 19.08
N ILE A 48 -4.98 -1.66 19.34
CA ILE A 48 -6.02 -1.23 18.39
C ILE A 48 -5.39 -0.62 17.14
N LEU A 49 -4.42 0.28 17.29
CA LEU A 49 -3.77 0.93 16.15
C LEU A 49 -2.97 -0.05 15.28
N THR A 50 -2.33 -1.04 15.91
CA THR A 50 -1.66 -2.13 15.21
C THR A 50 -2.67 -2.94 14.38
N LEU A 51 -3.80 -3.34 14.98
CA LEU A 51 -4.86 -4.05 14.25
C LEU A 51 -5.40 -3.22 13.08
N LEU A 52 -5.62 -1.92 13.26
CA LEU A 52 -6.08 -1.03 12.19
C LEU A 52 -5.06 -0.96 11.04
N HIS A 53 -3.77 -0.96 11.37
CA HIS A 53 -2.70 -0.96 10.37
C HIS A 53 -2.67 -2.24 9.54
N ASP A 54 -2.75 -3.39 10.20
CA ASP A 54 -2.74 -4.70 9.54
C ASP A 54 -3.95 -4.84 8.61
N LEU A 55 -5.14 -4.45 9.09
CA LEU A 55 -6.36 -4.46 8.26
C LEU A 55 -6.25 -3.51 7.06
N ALA A 56 -5.67 -2.33 7.25
CA ALA A 56 -5.44 -1.39 6.14
C ALA A 56 -4.46 -1.97 5.12
N PHE A 57 -3.37 -2.60 5.57
CA PHE A 57 -2.43 -3.28 4.68
C PHE A 57 -3.10 -4.40 3.87
N GLU A 58 -3.90 -5.25 4.52
CA GLU A 58 -4.63 -6.31 3.83
C GLU A 58 -5.62 -5.77 2.80
N ILE A 59 -6.40 -4.74 3.17
CA ILE A 59 -7.33 -4.07 2.24
C ILE A 59 -6.57 -3.48 1.05
N ASN A 60 -5.47 -2.78 1.29
CA ASN A 60 -4.67 -2.14 0.25
C ASN A 60 -4.02 -3.17 -0.68
N THR A 61 -3.48 -4.26 -0.13
CA THR A 61 -2.93 -5.37 -0.93
C THR A 61 -4.01 -6.01 -1.79
N GLN A 62 -5.17 -6.24 -1.19
CA GLN A 62 -6.32 -6.86 -1.84
C GLN A 62 -6.91 -5.98 -2.96
N THR A 63 -6.99 -4.67 -2.74
CA THR A 63 -7.47 -3.71 -3.76
C THR A 63 -6.41 -3.44 -4.83
N ALA A 64 -5.13 -3.37 -4.46
CA ALA A 64 -4.03 -3.19 -5.40
C ALA A 64 -3.86 -4.39 -6.35
N ALA A 65 -4.13 -5.61 -5.90
CA ALA A 65 -4.11 -6.81 -6.75
C ALA A 65 -5.09 -6.75 -7.93
N ALA A 66 -6.09 -5.85 -7.91
CA ALA A 66 -6.96 -5.60 -9.06
C ALA A 66 -6.31 -4.74 -10.16
N PHE A 67 -5.18 -4.08 -9.87
CA PHE A 67 -4.49 -3.16 -10.79
C PHE A 67 -3.02 -3.52 -11.03
N LEU A 68 -2.43 -4.30 -10.13
CA LEU A 68 -1.03 -4.72 -10.20
C LEU A 68 -0.93 -6.18 -10.64
N SER A 69 0.12 -6.48 -11.41
CA SER A 69 0.46 -7.86 -11.77
C SER A 69 0.94 -8.68 -10.57
N ASP A 70 1.57 -8.02 -9.59
CA ASP A 70 2.07 -8.63 -8.37
C ASP A 70 1.58 -7.85 -7.12
N PRO A 71 1.32 -8.53 -5.99
CA PRO A 71 0.92 -7.90 -4.75
C PRO A 71 2.04 -7.00 -4.17
N PRO A 72 1.72 -5.87 -3.52
CA PRO A 72 2.73 -5.01 -2.92
C PRO A 72 3.52 -5.75 -1.83
N PRO A 73 4.86 -5.74 -1.84
CA PRO A 73 5.67 -6.52 -0.91
C PRO A 73 5.82 -5.88 0.48
N THR A 74 5.44 -4.60 0.63
CA THR A 74 5.59 -3.85 1.88
C THR A 74 4.36 -3.00 2.15
N THR A 75 4.15 -2.64 3.42
CA THR A 75 3.05 -1.76 3.81
C THR A 75 3.11 -0.42 3.08
N THR A 76 4.31 0.17 3.00
CA THR A 76 4.55 1.39 2.23
C THR A 76 4.15 1.26 0.76
N ALA A 77 4.51 0.14 0.12
CA ALA A 77 4.12 -0.13 -1.26
C ALA A 77 2.60 -0.27 -1.40
N ALA A 78 1.92 -0.89 -0.43
CA ALA A 78 0.48 -1.08 -0.44
C ALA A 78 -0.28 0.25 -0.33
N PHE A 79 0.08 1.13 0.61
CA PHE A 79 -0.55 2.45 0.73
C PHE A 79 -0.32 3.32 -0.52
N ARG A 80 0.88 3.28 -1.11
CA ARG A 80 1.16 3.96 -2.39
C ARG A 80 0.33 3.39 -3.54
N ALA A 81 0.15 2.07 -3.59
CA ALA A 81 -0.68 1.43 -4.61
C ALA A 81 -2.17 1.81 -4.47
N ALA A 82 -2.69 1.84 -3.23
CA ALA A 82 -4.04 2.29 -2.94
C ALA A 82 -4.27 3.73 -3.39
N ALA A 83 -3.31 4.63 -3.15
CA ALA A 83 -3.38 6.01 -3.64
C ALA A 83 -3.41 6.10 -5.17
N ARG A 84 -2.54 5.35 -5.87
CA ARG A 84 -2.54 5.31 -7.34
C ARG A 84 -3.84 4.75 -7.92
N ALA A 85 -4.50 3.84 -7.20
CA ALA A 85 -5.80 3.27 -7.57
C ALA A 85 -6.99 4.17 -7.19
N GLY A 86 -6.73 5.35 -6.59
CA GLY A 86 -7.76 6.28 -6.13
C GLY A 86 -8.59 5.77 -4.96
N VAL A 87 -8.11 4.73 -4.25
CA VAL A 87 -8.79 4.17 -3.06
C VAL A 87 -8.69 5.14 -1.89
N ILE A 88 -7.54 5.79 -1.76
CA ILE A 88 -7.26 6.85 -0.80
C ILE A 88 -6.56 8.01 -1.51
N ASP A 89 -6.58 9.20 -0.91
CA ASP A 89 -5.82 10.33 -1.41
C ASP A 89 -4.31 10.21 -1.11
N ALA A 90 -3.50 10.96 -1.85
CA ALA A 90 -2.04 10.91 -1.75
C ALA A 90 -1.50 11.50 -0.42
N ALA A 91 -2.21 12.46 0.19
CA ALA A 91 -1.81 13.07 1.45
C ALA A 91 -1.96 12.07 2.59
N LEU A 92 -3.08 11.35 2.63
CA LEU A 92 -3.35 10.28 3.59
C LEU A 92 -2.37 9.12 3.42
N ALA A 93 -2.08 8.70 2.18
CA ALA A 93 -1.04 7.71 1.93
C ALA A 93 0.32 8.17 2.46
N THR A 94 0.70 9.42 2.23
CA THR A 94 1.95 9.99 2.74
C THR A 94 2.03 9.93 4.27
N ARG A 95 0.94 10.24 4.98
CA ARG A 95 0.87 10.11 6.45
C ARG A 95 1.18 8.69 6.92
N PHE A 96 0.69 7.67 6.22
CA PHE A 96 0.98 6.28 6.55
C PHE A 96 2.40 5.84 6.18
N THR A 97 3.02 6.45 5.16
CA THR A 97 4.37 6.07 4.69
C THR A 97 5.52 6.97 5.16
N ALA A 98 5.23 8.02 5.94
CA ALA A 98 6.22 9.01 6.36
C ALA A 98 7.26 8.47 7.35
N ALA A 99 6.99 7.33 8.01
CA ALA A 99 7.94 6.63 8.84
C ALA A 99 8.24 5.28 8.16
N ASP A 100 9.49 5.06 7.75
CA ASP A 100 9.99 3.77 7.25
C ASP A 100 10.25 2.78 8.40
N GLU A 101 9.72 3.08 9.59
CA GLU A 101 9.81 2.25 10.78
C GLU A 101 8.84 1.07 10.69
N PRO A 102 9.22 -0.11 11.23
CA PRO A 102 8.29 -1.21 11.40
C PRO A 102 7.04 -0.76 12.18
N HIS A 103 5.87 -1.25 11.76
CA HIS A 103 4.58 -0.85 12.36
C HIS A 103 4.46 -1.16 13.86
N HIS A 104 5.18 -2.17 14.36
CA HIS A 104 5.25 -2.49 15.79
C HIS A 104 6.06 -1.45 16.57
N THR A 105 7.04 -0.79 15.95
CA THR A 105 7.80 0.32 16.55
C THR A 105 6.96 1.59 16.53
N ARG A 106 6.22 1.82 15.45
CA ARG A 106 5.38 3.02 15.26
C ARG A 106 4.26 3.17 16.29
N PHE A 107 3.74 2.07 16.81
CA PHE A 107 2.65 2.07 17.78
C PHE A 107 3.08 1.61 19.17
N GLN A 108 4.37 1.60 19.51
CA GLN A 108 4.82 1.25 20.85
C GLN A 108 4.52 2.40 21.83
N LEU A 109 3.30 2.42 22.40
CA LEU A 109 2.75 3.59 23.09
C LEU A 109 2.93 3.59 24.62
N SER A 110 3.34 2.48 25.23
CA SER A 110 3.15 2.31 26.68
C SER A 110 4.40 2.11 27.51
N LEU A 111 5.57 1.83 26.93
CA LEU A 111 6.74 1.41 27.73
C LEU A 111 8.02 2.20 27.44
N ASP A 112 8.23 2.66 26.20
CA ASP A 112 9.53 3.26 25.80
C ASP A 112 9.39 4.66 25.16
N ILE A 113 8.19 5.26 25.20
CA ILE A 113 7.90 6.55 24.58
C ILE A 113 7.42 7.57 25.62
N ASP A 114 7.72 8.84 25.38
CA ASP A 114 7.19 9.94 26.17
C ASP A 114 5.64 9.94 26.13
N PRO A 115 4.95 10.11 27.28
CA PRO A 115 3.49 10.09 27.33
C PRO A 115 2.80 11.14 26.43
N ALA A 116 3.42 12.30 26.19
CA ALA A 116 2.87 13.31 25.29
C ALA A 116 3.00 12.89 23.81
N ASP A 117 4.11 12.23 23.46
CA ASP A 117 4.30 11.66 22.12
C ASP A 117 3.33 10.49 21.88
N ALA A 118 3.13 9.62 22.88
CA ALA A 118 2.14 8.54 22.80
C ALA A 118 0.72 9.07 22.58
N ALA A 119 0.35 10.14 23.29
CA ALA A 119 -0.93 10.83 23.13
C ALA A 119 -1.11 11.38 21.71
N LYS A 120 -0.06 12.01 21.17
CA LYS A 120 -0.06 12.53 19.80
C LYS A 120 -0.22 11.43 18.77
N ILE A 121 0.54 10.33 18.88
CA ILE A 121 0.43 9.19 17.97
C ILE A 121 -0.97 8.57 18.00
N ALA A 122 -1.56 8.42 19.20
CA ALA A 122 -2.91 7.91 19.34
C ALA A 122 -3.95 8.81 18.64
N CYS A 123 -3.86 10.13 18.83
CA CYS A 123 -4.76 11.09 18.19
C CYS A 123 -4.58 11.14 16.66
N ASP A 124 -3.33 11.20 16.20
CA ASP A 124 -2.99 11.21 14.77
C ASP A 124 -3.44 9.91 14.09
N GLY A 125 -3.25 8.78 14.75
CA GLY A 125 -3.68 7.46 14.30
C GLY A 125 -5.20 7.35 14.19
N LEU A 126 -5.93 7.76 15.24
CA LEU A 126 -7.39 7.81 15.25
C LEU A 126 -7.93 8.64 14.07
N SER A 127 -7.40 9.85 13.90
CA SER A 127 -7.78 10.73 12.78
C SER A 127 -7.47 10.11 11.42
N ALA A 128 -6.28 9.55 11.24
CA ALA A 128 -5.87 8.96 9.96
C ALA A 128 -6.71 7.74 9.58
N TYR A 129 -6.98 6.83 10.54
CA TYR A 129 -7.80 5.66 10.27
C TYR A 129 -9.28 5.97 10.09
N GLY A 130 -9.80 7.01 10.76
CA GLY A 130 -11.14 7.54 10.47
C GLY A 130 -11.27 7.94 8.99
N GLN A 131 -10.39 8.84 8.53
CA GLN A 131 -10.35 9.29 7.13
C GLN A 131 -10.15 8.12 6.16
N TYR A 132 -9.27 7.17 6.49
CA TYR A 132 -9.06 5.98 5.67
C TYR A 132 -10.36 5.19 5.48
N THR A 133 -11.07 4.87 6.57
CA THR A 133 -12.31 4.08 6.47
C THR A 133 -13.41 4.79 5.67
N GLU A 134 -13.48 6.12 5.75
CA GLU A 134 -14.41 6.93 4.95
C GLU A 134 -14.07 6.83 3.45
N GLN A 135 -12.80 7.06 3.08
CA GLN A 135 -12.36 7.03 1.68
C GLN A 135 -12.52 5.65 1.04
N VAL A 136 -12.11 4.58 1.73
CA VAL A 136 -12.30 3.21 1.21
C VAL A 136 -13.79 2.88 1.08
N SER A 137 -14.63 3.29 2.05
CA SER A 137 -16.08 3.06 1.96
C SER A 137 -16.71 3.78 0.76
N CYS A 138 -16.32 5.04 0.52
CA CYS A 138 -16.75 5.82 -0.65
C CYS A 138 -16.32 5.16 -1.96
N TRP A 139 -15.08 4.69 -2.04
CA TRP A 139 -14.55 4.00 -3.22
C TRP A 139 -15.32 2.70 -3.53
N ILE A 140 -15.65 1.91 -2.51
CA ILE A 140 -16.46 0.69 -2.67
C ILE A 140 -17.87 1.02 -3.16
N ALA A 141 -18.51 2.04 -2.57
CA ALA A 141 -19.85 2.46 -2.95
C ALA A 141 -19.90 2.88 -4.44
N THR A 142 -18.98 3.75 -4.84
CA THR A 142 -18.85 4.23 -6.23
C THR A 142 -18.73 3.07 -7.23
N ARG A 143 -18.03 1.98 -6.86
CA ARG A 143 -17.86 0.83 -7.74
C ARG A 143 -19.04 -0.13 -7.78
N ARG A 144 -19.91 -0.15 -6.76
CA ARG A 144 -21.17 -0.90 -6.81
C ARG A 144 -22.15 -0.26 -7.78
N ASP A 145 -22.15 1.07 -7.85
CA ASP A 145 -23.09 1.83 -8.67
C ASP A 145 -22.76 1.80 -10.18
N ILE A 146 -21.53 1.45 -10.55
CA ILE A 146 -21.05 1.41 -11.95
C ILE A 146 -21.36 0.05 -12.66
N GLY A 147 -21.99 -0.92 -11.98
CA GLY A 147 -22.23 -2.27 -12.55
C GLY A 147 -20.94 -3.10 -12.68
N PRO A 148 -21.01 -4.36 -13.17
CA PRO A 148 -19.85 -5.25 -13.22
C PRO A 148 -18.80 -4.65 -14.16
N TRP A 149 -17.70 -4.20 -13.57
CA TRP A 149 -16.55 -3.67 -14.28
C TRP A 149 -16.10 -4.65 -15.36
N ILE A 150 -16.15 -4.20 -16.62
CA ILE A 150 -15.49 -4.88 -17.74
C ILE A 150 -14.00 -4.85 -17.44
N GLU A 151 -13.36 -6.01 -17.36
CA GLU A 151 -11.90 -6.13 -17.24
C GLU A 151 -11.24 -5.18 -18.25
N PRO A 152 -10.18 -4.43 -17.88
CA PRO A 152 -9.39 -3.71 -18.87
C PRO A 152 -8.89 -4.76 -19.85
N THR A 153 -9.45 -4.72 -21.05
CA THR A 153 -9.16 -5.67 -22.11
C THR A 153 -7.65 -5.65 -22.32
N ARG A 154 -7.01 -6.83 -22.23
CA ARG A 154 -5.63 -7.02 -22.70
C ARG A 154 -5.49 -6.27 -24.02
N ALA A 155 -4.75 -5.18 -24.00
CA ALA A 155 -4.34 -4.52 -25.22
C ALA A 155 -3.63 -5.59 -26.05
N ARG A 156 -4.22 -5.89 -27.20
CA ARG A 156 -3.67 -6.75 -28.23
C ARG A 156 -2.29 -6.20 -28.62
N GLU A 157 -1.24 -6.94 -28.30
CA GLU A 157 -0.04 -6.98 -29.13
C GLU A 157 0.01 -8.34 -29.81
N HIS A 158 -0.77 -8.43 -30.89
CA HIS A 158 -0.50 -9.32 -32.00
C HIS A 158 -0.95 -8.56 -33.26
N ASP A 159 -0.06 -7.70 -33.76
CA ASP A 159 -0.03 -7.45 -35.19
C ASP A 159 1.42 -7.18 -35.62
N GLY A 160 2.12 -8.28 -35.88
CA GLY A 160 3.44 -8.34 -36.49
C GLY A 160 3.39 -9.31 -37.65
N GLN A 161 2.41 -9.13 -38.54
CA GLN A 161 2.38 -9.80 -39.83
C GLN A 161 3.66 -9.44 -40.61
N ARG A 162 4.50 -10.46 -40.81
CA ARG A 162 5.61 -10.46 -41.78
C ARG A 162 5.06 -10.11 -43.17
N LEU A 163 5.16 -8.84 -43.57
CA LEU A 163 5.16 -8.47 -44.97
C LEU A 163 6.59 -8.59 -45.49
N SER A 164 6.77 -9.66 -46.24
CA SER A 164 7.88 -9.91 -47.16
C SER A 164 7.99 -8.75 -48.14
N ILE A 165 9.03 -7.93 -47.99
CA ILE A 165 9.48 -7.01 -49.04
C ILE A 165 10.92 -7.41 -49.39
N ARG A 166 11.05 -7.99 -50.58
CA ARG A 166 12.29 -8.10 -51.35
C ARG A 166 12.75 -6.68 -51.69
N GLU A 167 13.99 -6.35 -51.39
CA GLU A 167 14.78 -5.41 -52.20
C GLU A 167 16.28 -5.80 -52.19
N PRO A 168 17.03 -5.42 -53.23
CA PRO A 168 18.20 -6.14 -53.71
C PRO A 168 19.53 -5.65 -53.12
N ALA A 169 20.57 -6.44 -53.41
CA ALA A 169 21.97 -6.17 -53.13
C ALA A 169 22.45 -4.83 -53.70
N GLU A 170 23.37 -4.14 -53.00
CA GLU A 170 24.76 -3.96 -53.44
C GLU A 170 25.57 -3.07 -52.48
N ASN A 171 26.75 -3.59 -52.13
CA ASN A 171 28.04 -2.90 -51.90
C ASN A 171 28.11 -1.55 -51.18
N ALA A 172 28.73 -1.55 -50.00
CA ALA A 172 29.84 -0.63 -49.74
C ALA A 172 30.88 -1.26 -48.79
N VAL A 173 32.09 -1.28 -49.32
CA VAL A 173 33.35 -1.79 -48.77
C VAL A 173 33.93 -0.84 -47.72
N ALA A 174 34.81 -1.41 -46.87
CA ALA A 174 35.90 -0.77 -46.14
C ALA A 174 35.70 -0.38 -44.67
N ALA A 175 36.32 -1.24 -43.84
CA ALA A 175 37.51 -0.91 -43.04
C ALA A 175 37.33 -0.44 -41.59
N ARG A 176 37.74 -1.37 -40.71
CA ARG A 176 38.71 -1.23 -39.61
C ARG A 176 38.43 -0.15 -38.55
N THR A 177 38.33 -0.59 -37.30
CA THR A 177 39.41 -0.52 -36.28
C THR A 177 38.81 -0.35 -34.88
N LEU A 178 38.65 -1.43 -34.14
CA LEU A 178 38.67 -1.45 -32.66
C LEU A 178 39.35 -2.78 -32.31
N GLY A 179 40.62 -2.86 -31.94
CA GLY A 179 41.35 -1.94 -31.08
C GLY A 179 41.01 -2.25 -29.62
N SER A 180 41.42 -3.45 -29.17
CA SER A 180 41.83 -3.84 -27.81
C SER A 180 41.23 -3.09 -26.63
N THR A 181 40.60 -3.82 -25.68
CA THR A 181 40.98 -3.82 -24.24
C THR A 181 39.91 -4.53 -23.41
N ARG A 182 40.13 -5.80 -23.03
CA ARG A 182 40.11 -6.28 -21.63
C ARG A 182 40.20 -7.80 -21.46
N ALA A 183 41.22 -8.17 -20.69
CA ALA A 183 41.19 -9.19 -19.63
C ALA A 183 41.02 -10.67 -20.02
N ARG A 184 42.15 -11.31 -20.33
CA ARG A 184 42.34 -12.75 -20.10
C ARG A 184 42.88 -12.96 -18.67
N ILE A 185 41.98 -13.41 -17.82
CA ILE A 185 42.09 -14.50 -16.83
C ILE A 185 43.51 -14.84 -16.33
N ALA A 186 43.63 -14.75 -15.00
CA ALA A 186 44.66 -15.36 -14.16
C ALA A 186 44.54 -16.89 -14.12
N GLN A 187 45.67 -17.59 -14.11
CA GLN A 187 45.92 -18.92 -13.52
C GLN A 187 47.45 -19.15 -13.67
N GLU A 188 48.18 -19.15 -12.56
CA GLU A 188 48.66 -20.38 -11.87
C GLU A 188 49.72 -21.14 -12.66
#